data_AF-A0A2P8AV83-F1
#
_entry.id   AF-A0A2P8AV83-F1
#
_cell.length_a   1.000
_cell.length_b   1.000
_cell.length_c   1.000
_cell.angle_alpha   90.00
_cell.angle_beta   90.00
_cell.angle_gamma   90.00
#
_symmetry.space_group_name_H-M   'P 1'
#
loop_
_entity.id
_entity.type
_entity.pdbx_description
1 polymer ?
#
loop_
_entity_poly.entity_id
_entity_poly.type
_entity_poly.pdbx_seq_one_letter_code
_entity_poly.pdbx_strand_id
1 'polypeptide(L)'
;MRSGELTRTGAKPYTPYYGTADTTQLWLILLSGYWRWTRDDDMVRRLSEHALAALHWIDDYGDRDGDGYVEYGTRSPEGLGNQCWRDSPDGVCFSDGRIPVLPIATCEIQGYTYDAKLRLAELAELAELAELAEGPLADPVLAARLQADAAFGRRWNVEAVSRTGYVRLAPD
;
A
#
# COMPACT_ATOMS: atom_id res chain seq x y z
N MET A 1 5.20 -18.90 -5.37
CA MET A 1 5.25 -19.11 -6.84
C MET A 1 4.20 -20.16 -7.21
N ARG A 2 3.32 -19.91 -8.18
CA ARG A 2 2.33 -20.91 -8.62
C ARG A 2 2.95 -21.82 -9.68
N SER A 3 2.99 -23.13 -9.46
CA SER A 3 3.63 -24.11 -10.36
C SER A 3 2.64 -24.97 -11.16
N GLY A 4 1.37 -24.56 -11.24
CA GLY A 4 0.34 -25.31 -11.98
C GLY A 4 0.62 -25.40 -13.48
N GLU A 5 0.00 -26.38 -14.15
CA GLU A 5 0.25 -26.66 -15.58
C GLU A 5 0.05 -25.43 -16.48
N LEU A 6 -1.00 -24.64 -16.23
CA LEU A 6 -1.27 -23.40 -16.98
C LEU A 6 -0.18 -22.33 -16.82
N THR A 7 0.51 -22.33 -15.68
CA THR A 7 1.65 -21.44 -15.46
C THR A 7 2.90 -21.96 -16.16
N ARG A 8 3.11 -23.28 -16.14
CA ARG A 8 4.29 -23.94 -16.73
C ARG A 8 4.30 -23.88 -18.25
N THR A 9 3.13 -23.84 -18.88
CA THR A 9 2.97 -23.68 -20.33
C THR A 9 2.98 -22.22 -20.79
N GLY A 10 3.09 -21.25 -19.87
CA GLY A 10 3.04 -19.82 -20.19
C GLY A 10 1.64 -19.30 -20.51
N ALA A 11 0.59 -20.14 -20.40
CA ALA A 11 -0.79 -19.75 -20.67
C ALA A 11 -1.35 -18.76 -19.64
N LYS A 12 -0.75 -18.69 -18.44
CA LYS A 12 -1.02 -17.64 -17.45
C LYS A 12 0.27 -17.08 -16.86
N PRO A 13 0.39 -15.76 -16.66
CA PRO A 13 1.62 -15.11 -16.23
C PRO A 13 1.84 -15.22 -14.71
N TYR A 14 1.79 -16.45 -14.16
CA TYR A 14 1.93 -16.68 -12.72
C TYR A 14 3.36 -16.94 -12.21
N THR A 15 4.37 -16.76 -13.07
CA THR A 15 5.78 -16.97 -12.74
C THR A 15 6.70 -15.90 -13.36
N PRO A 16 7.09 -14.87 -12.60
CA PRO A 16 6.44 -14.31 -11.41
C PRO A 16 5.20 -13.45 -11.77
N TYR A 17 4.21 -13.41 -10.88
CA TYR A 17 3.04 -12.51 -10.96
C TYR A 17 3.14 -11.41 -9.92
N TYR A 18 3.08 -10.16 -10.36
CA TYR A 18 3.20 -8.96 -9.52
C TYR A 18 1.89 -8.17 -9.41
N GLY A 19 0.73 -8.81 -9.58
CA GLY A 19 -0.57 -8.15 -9.42
C GLY A 19 -1.08 -8.16 -7.98
N THR A 20 -0.32 -7.55 -7.08
CA THR A 20 -0.66 -7.33 -5.66
C THR A 20 -0.30 -5.90 -5.25
N ALA A 21 -1.27 -5.01 -5.32
CA ALA A 21 -1.13 -3.58 -5.07
C ALA A 21 -1.03 -3.22 -3.58
N ASP A 22 -1.45 -4.12 -2.69
CA ASP A 22 -1.43 -3.99 -1.24
C ASP A 22 -0.10 -4.47 -0.59
N THR A 23 0.64 -5.36 -1.25
CA THR A 23 1.86 -5.95 -0.68
C THR A 23 2.93 -4.90 -0.37
N THR A 24 3.04 -3.84 -1.17
CA THR A 24 4.05 -2.77 -0.96
C THR A 24 3.84 -2.08 0.40
N GLN A 25 2.61 -1.68 0.70
CA GLN A 25 2.25 -1.05 1.98
C GLN A 25 2.38 -2.04 3.13
N LEU A 26 1.90 -3.28 2.94
CA LEU A 26 1.97 -4.31 3.97
C LEU A 26 3.42 -4.67 4.33
N TRP A 27 4.35 -4.64 3.38
CA TRP A 27 5.77 -4.84 3.63
C TRP A 27 6.38 -3.72 4.50
N LEU A 28 5.99 -2.46 4.26
CA LEU A 28 6.39 -1.31 5.09
C LEU A 28 5.85 -1.41 6.52
N ILE A 29 4.58 -1.80 6.65
CA ILE A 29 3.94 -2.07 7.95
C ILE A 29 4.69 -3.19 8.68
N LEU A 30 5.06 -4.26 7.98
CA LEU A 30 5.83 -5.37 8.52
C LEU A 30 7.23 -4.92 8.99
N LEU A 31 7.93 -4.09 8.20
CA LEU A 31 9.25 -3.57 8.57
C LEU A 31 9.21 -2.79 9.90
N SER A 32 8.23 -1.89 10.04
CA SER A 32 8.01 -1.16 11.30
C SER A 32 7.59 -2.09 12.44
N GLY A 33 6.69 -3.05 12.19
CA GLY A 33 6.27 -4.04 13.18
C GLY A 33 7.43 -4.89 13.69
N TYR A 34 8.31 -5.32 12.79
CA TYR A 34 9.56 -6.02 13.10
C TYR A 34 10.45 -5.15 14.00
N TRP A 35 10.75 -3.92 13.59
CA TRP A 35 11.61 -3.02 14.35
C TRP A 35 11.04 -2.70 15.74
N ARG A 36 9.73 -2.46 15.86
CA ARG A 36 9.09 -2.22 17.17
C ARG A 36 9.28 -3.40 18.13
N TRP A 37 9.31 -4.61 17.60
CA TRP A 37 9.50 -5.84 18.36
C TRP A 37 10.96 -6.10 18.72
N THR A 38 11.89 -5.91 17.78
CA THR A 38 13.30 -6.30 17.94
C THR A 38 14.22 -5.17 18.36
N ARG A 39 13.88 -3.92 18.03
CA ARG A 39 14.76 -2.74 18.08
C ARG A 39 16.06 -2.94 17.30
N ASP A 40 16.02 -3.75 16.24
CA ASP A 40 17.16 -3.98 15.35
C ASP A 40 17.26 -2.84 14.32
N ASP A 41 17.98 -1.79 14.70
CA ASP A 41 18.20 -0.63 13.82
C ASP A 41 19.04 -0.98 12.59
N ASP A 42 20.00 -1.91 12.71
CA ASP A 42 20.89 -2.29 11.61
C ASP A 42 20.11 -2.98 10.48
N MET A 43 19.13 -3.82 10.83
CA MET A 43 18.21 -4.42 9.87
C MET A 43 17.40 -3.36 9.13
N VAL A 44 16.88 -2.35 9.83
CA VAL A 44 16.13 -1.26 9.19
C VAL A 44 17.03 -0.41 8.29
N ARG A 45 18.23 -0.03 8.75
CA ARG A 45 19.22 0.71 7.95
C ARG A 45 19.58 -0.04 6.68
N ARG A 46 19.79 -1.35 6.76
CA ARG A 46 20.09 -2.22 5.62
C ARG A 46 18.95 -2.31 4.61
N LEU A 47 17.70 -2.15 5.06
CA LEU A 47 16.51 -2.18 4.21
C LEU A 47 15.99 -0.79 3.81
N SER A 48 16.69 0.28 4.21
CA SER A 48 16.26 1.67 3.99
C SER A 48 16.01 1.99 2.51
N GLU A 49 16.91 1.60 1.61
CA GLU A 49 16.75 1.80 0.17
C GLU A 49 15.50 1.10 -0.38
N HIS A 50 15.16 -0.07 0.16
CA HIS A 50 13.94 -0.80 -0.21
C HIS A 50 12.67 -0.13 0.34
N ALA A 51 12.75 0.45 1.55
CA ALA A 51 11.65 1.21 2.11
C ALA A 51 11.37 2.50 1.34
N LEU A 52 12.43 3.21 0.94
CA LEU A 52 12.31 4.38 0.07
C LEU A 52 11.78 4.01 -1.32
N ALA A 53 12.23 2.89 -1.89
CA ALA A 53 11.72 2.41 -3.18
C ALA A 53 10.23 2.01 -3.12
N ALA A 54 9.79 1.39 -2.03
CA ALA A 54 8.38 1.07 -1.79
C ALA A 54 7.53 2.35 -1.63
N LEU A 55 8.05 3.35 -0.94
CA LEU A 55 7.38 4.65 -0.78
C LEU A 55 7.30 5.42 -2.10
N HIS A 56 8.38 5.45 -2.88
CA HIS A 56 8.38 5.98 -4.24
C HIS A 56 7.37 5.23 -5.12
N TRP A 57 7.23 3.92 -4.94
CA TRP A 57 6.19 3.19 -5.67
C TRP A 57 4.77 3.61 -5.29
N ILE A 58 4.50 3.83 -4.01
CA ILE A 58 3.22 4.33 -3.54
C ILE A 58 2.91 5.69 -4.17
N ASP A 59 3.88 6.61 -4.13
CA ASP A 59 3.69 8.00 -4.57
C ASP A 59 3.61 8.14 -6.11
N ASP A 60 4.41 7.39 -6.88
CA ASP A 60 4.54 7.61 -8.33
C ASP A 60 3.84 6.55 -9.21
N TYR A 61 3.71 5.32 -8.71
CA TYR A 61 3.15 4.20 -9.48
C TYR A 61 1.81 3.69 -8.94
N GLY A 62 1.58 3.89 -7.63
CA GLY A 62 0.33 3.61 -6.94
C GLY A 62 -0.72 4.66 -7.24
N ASP A 63 -0.34 5.93 -7.16
CA ASP A 63 -1.17 7.09 -7.53
C ASP A 63 -1.00 7.41 -9.02
N ARG A 64 -1.83 6.77 -9.86
CA ARG A 64 -1.63 6.77 -11.32
C ARG A 64 -2.08 8.06 -11.98
N ASP A 65 -3.00 8.79 -11.36
CA ASP A 65 -3.58 10.03 -11.86
C ASP A 65 -3.25 11.26 -11.01
N GLY A 66 -2.53 11.07 -9.88
CA GLY A 66 -2.01 12.15 -9.04
C GLY A 66 -3.05 12.75 -8.10
N ASP A 67 -4.16 12.05 -7.87
CA ASP A 67 -5.26 12.52 -7.03
C ASP A 67 -5.06 12.21 -5.53
N GLY A 68 -4.01 11.44 -5.21
CA GLY A 68 -3.62 11.02 -3.87
C GLY A 68 -4.12 9.62 -3.49
N TYR A 69 -4.75 8.89 -4.42
CA TYR A 69 -5.26 7.55 -4.19
C TYR A 69 -4.35 6.47 -4.78
N VAL A 70 -4.03 5.45 -3.98
CA VAL A 70 -3.37 4.28 -4.54
C VAL A 70 -4.40 3.40 -5.24
N GLU A 71 -4.25 3.25 -6.54
CA GLU A 71 -5.14 2.48 -7.39
C GLU A 71 -4.49 1.22 -7.94
N TYR A 72 -5.33 0.25 -8.31
CA TYR A 72 -4.89 -0.86 -9.14
C TYR A 72 -5.75 -1.04 -10.38
N GLY A 73 -5.10 -1.50 -11.44
CA GLY A 73 -5.75 -1.90 -12.67
C GLY A 73 -4.83 -2.81 -13.46
N THR A 74 -5.32 -4.00 -13.81
CA THR A 74 -4.54 -5.01 -14.52
C THR A 74 -3.93 -4.44 -15.80
N ARG A 75 -2.62 -4.64 -15.95
CA ARG A 75 -1.87 -4.19 -17.15
C ARG A 75 -1.76 -5.30 -18.20
N SER A 76 -1.91 -6.56 -17.80
CA SER A 76 -1.92 -7.72 -18.70
C SER A 76 -3.37 -8.17 -18.93
N PRO A 77 -3.73 -8.52 -20.17
CA PRO A 77 -5.04 -9.09 -20.49
C PRO A 77 -5.30 -10.43 -19.78
N GLU A 78 -4.25 -11.13 -19.34
CA GLU A 78 -4.29 -12.38 -18.59
C GLU A 78 -4.15 -12.20 -17.06
N GLY A 79 -3.98 -10.96 -16.59
CA GLY A 79 -3.85 -10.65 -15.16
C GLY A 79 -5.19 -10.73 -14.42
N LEU A 80 -5.14 -10.84 -13.09
CA LEU A 80 -6.37 -10.80 -12.28
C LEU A 80 -6.95 -9.40 -12.29
N GLY A 81 -8.28 -9.29 -12.37
CA GLY A 81 -8.98 -8.01 -12.30
C GLY A 81 -8.78 -7.33 -10.95
N ASN A 82 -8.93 -8.09 -9.86
CA ASN A 82 -8.58 -7.64 -8.53
C ASN A 82 -7.11 -7.94 -8.22
N GLN A 83 -6.39 -6.90 -7.83
CA GLN A 83 -4.97 -6.98 -7.46
C GLN A 83 -4.76 -6.66 -5.98
N CYS A 84 -5.77 -6.89 -5.15
CA CYS A 84 -5.65 -6.84 -3.68
C CYS A 84 -5.82 -8.27 -3.12
N TRP A 85 -5.78 -8.42 -1.80
CA TRP A 85 -6.01 -9.69 -1.12
C TRP A 85 -7.33 -10.39 -1.48
N ARG A 86 -8.32 -9.64 -2.00
CA ARG A 86 -9.58 -10.16 -2.56
C ARG A 86 -9.45 -10.43 -4.06
N ASP A 87 -8.51 -11.29 -4.44
CA ASP A 87 -8.07 -11.50 -5.84
C ASP A 87 -9.08 -12.26 -6.73
N SER A 88 -10.22 -12.69 -6.17
CA SER A 88 -11.35 -13.26 -6.93
C SER A 88 -11.97 -12.24 -7.90
N PRO A 89 -12.52 -12.67 -9.07
CA PRO A 89 -13.16 -11.78 -10.03
C PRO A 89 -14.30 -10.91 -9.47
N ASP A 90 -15.02 -11.45 -8.48
CA ASP A 90 -16.14 -10.83 -7.78
C ASP A 90 -15.79 -10.39 -6.34
N GLY A 91 -14.49 -10.39 -5.99
CA GLY A 91 -14.01 -10.04 -4.66
C GLY A 91 -14.26 -8.58 -4.26
N VAL A 92 -14.45 -7.69 -5.24
CA VAL A 92 -14.85 -6.30 -5.07
C VAL A 92 -16.02 -6.02 -6.00
N CYS A 93 -17.15 -5.62 -5.43
CA CYS A 93 -18.38 -5.33 -6.17
C CYS A 93 -19.18 -4.21 -5.49
N PHE A 94 -20.06 -3.56 -6.25
CA PHE A 94 -21.06 -2.64 -5.70
C PHE A 94 -22.12 -3.41 -4.90
N SER A 95 -22.90 -2.71 -4.08
CA SER A 95 -24.00 -3.32 -3.31
C SER A 95 -25.07 -4.01 -4.15
N ASP A 96 -25.18 -3.66 -5.43
CA ASP A 96 -26.07 -4.30 -6.40
C ASP A 96 -25.40 -5.46 -7.17
N GLY A 97 -24.18 -5.84 -6.81
CA GLY A 97 -23.42 -6.93 -7.42
C GLY A 97 -22.69 -6.57 -8.71
N ARG A 98 -22.81 -5.32 -9.22
CA ARG A 98 -22.02 -4.89 -10.38
C ARG A 98 -20.52 -4.91 -10.05
N ILE A 99 -19.71 -5.35 -11.02
CA ILE A 99 -18.24 -5.32 -10.92
C ILE A 99 -17.75 -3.94 -11.37
N PRO A 100 -16.89 -3.27 -10.59
CA PRO A 100 -16.37 -1.96 -10.97
C PRO A 100 -15.39 -2.06 -12.15
N VAL A 101 -15.33 -0.98 -12.93
CA VAL A 101 -14.36 -0.84 -14.02
C VAL A 101 -13.03 -0.37 -13.43
N LEU A 102 -11.93 -0.96 -13.88
CA LEU A 102 -10.58 -0.58 -13.47
C LEU A 102 -10.14 0.75 -14.11
N PRO A 103 -9.26 1.54 -13.46
CA PRO A 103 -8.65 1.29 -12.16
C PRO A 103 -9.63 1.48 -10.98
N ILE A 104 -9.30 0.89 -9.83
CA ILE A 104 -10.06 1.08 -8.59
C ILE A 104 -9.15 1.34 -7.40
N ALA A 105 -9.60 2.23 -6.52
CA ALA A 105 -9.03 2.52 -5.22
C ALA A 105 -9.93 1.94 -4.11
N THR A 106 -9.46 0.90 -3.42
CA THR A 106 -10.21 0.30 -2.30
C THR A 106 -9.85 0.96 -0.97
N CYS A 107 -10.80 0.99 -0.03
CA CYS A 107 -10.55 1.58 1.29
C CYS A 107 -9.46 0.82 2.06
N GLU A 108 -9.33 -0.50 1.88
CA GLU A 108 -8.27 -1.28 2.53
C GLU A 108 -6.88 -0.80 2.09
N ILE A 109 -6.65 -0.59 0.80
CA ILE A 109 -5.36 -0.11 0.28
C ILE A 109 -5.05 1.30 0.80
N GLN A 110 -6.06 2.18 0.90
CA GLN A 110 -5.84 3.51 1.46
C GLN A 110 -5.50 3.43 2.94
N GLY A 111 -6.17 2.54 3.70
CA GLY A 111 -5.85 2.28 5.09
C GLY A 111 -4.43 1.75 5.29
N TYR A 112 -3.99 0.82 4.44
CA TYR A 112 -2.60 0.33 4.46
C TYR A 112 -1.60 1.40 4.07
N THR A 113 -1.93 2.26 3.11
CA THR A 113 -1.06 3.37 2.68
C THR A 113 -0.88 4.37 3.82
N TYR A 114 -1.97 4.73 4.49
CA TYR A 114 -1.94 5.58 5.68
C TYR A 114 -1.09 4.96 6.80
N ASP A 115 -1.33 3.69 7.17
CA ASP A 115 -0.59 3.01 8.25
C ASP A 115 0.91 2.87 7.91
N ALA A 116 1.23 2.55 6.65
CA ALA A 116 2.60 2.50 6.17
C ALA A 116 3.31 3.85 6.30
N LYS A 117 2.68 4.96 5.86
CA LYS A 117 3.26 6.31 5.94
C LYS A 117 3.52 6.74 7.39
N LEU A 118 2.56 6.54 8.30
CA LEU A 118 2.75 6.85 9.72
C LEU A 118 3.87 6.04 10.36
N ARG A 119 3.95 4.76 10.05
CA ARG A 119 4.99 3.87 10.58
C ARG A 119 6.37 4.20 10.07
N LEU A 120 6.50 4.59 8.81
CA LEU A 120 7.77 5.07 8.28
C LEU A 120 8.15 6.41 8.87
N ALA A 121 7.18 7.30 9.12
CA ALA A 121 7.45 8.55 9.81
C ALA A 121 8.06 8.28 11.19
N GLU A 122 7.50 7.35 11.97
CA GLU A 122 8.07 6.94 13.26
C GLU A 122 9.51 6.43 13.14
N LEU A 123 9.79 5.57 12.16
CA LEU A 123 11.16 5.08 11.90
C LEU A 123 12.13 6.20 11.51
N ALA A 124 11.62 7.32 10.98
CA ALA A 124 12.40 8.48 10.59
C ALA A 124 12.50 9.57 11.69
N GLU A 125 11.53 9.66 12.60
CA GLU A 125 11.35 10.76 13.57
C GLU A 125 12.01 10.52 14.94
N LEU A 126 12.29 9.27 15.35
CA LEU A 126 12.66 8.92 16.74
C LEU A 126 13.88 9.64 17.36
N ALA A 127 14.51 10.56 16.62
CA ALA A 127 15.43 11.61 17.04
C ALA A 127 14.97 12.46 18.24
N GLU A 128 13.67 12.75 18.41
CA GLU A 128 13.27 13.86 19.31
C GLU A 128 13.03 13.48 20.79
N LEU A 129 12.87 12.21 21.14
CA LEU A 129 12.52 11.80 22.52
C LEU A 129 13.69 11.26 23.36
N ALA A 130 14.84 11.04 22.73
CA ALA A 130 16.07 10.69 23.41
C ALA A 130 17.17 11.60 22.85
N GLU A 131 17.83 12.40 23.70
CA GLU A 131 18.90 13.33 23.32
C GLU A 131 20.10 12.71 22.56
N LEU A 132 20.02 11.45 22.12
CA LEU A 132 21.09 10.66 21.52
C LEU A 132 20.67 9.69 20.39
N ALA A 133 19.40 9.62 19.95
CA ALA A 133 18.97 8.56 19.02
C ALA A 133 18.21 9.07 17.80
N GLU A 134 18.91 9.39 16.70
CA GLU A 134 18.27 9.47 15.39
C GLU A 134 17.55 8.14 15.10
N GLY A 135 16.27 8.17 14.67
CA GLY A 135 15.54 6.96 14.28
C GLY A 135 16.34 6.15 13.24
N PRO A 136 16.07 4.86 13.03
CA PRO A 136 16.89 4.04 12.14
C PRO A 136 16.96 4.54 10.69
N LEU A 137 16.03 5.38 10.24
CA LEU A 137 16.12 6.10 8.96
C LEU A 137 16.74 7.50 9.08
N ALA A 138 16.70 8.13 10.26
CA ALA A 138 17.35 9.40 10.58
C ALA A 138 17.01 10.55 9.60
N ASP A 139 15.74 10.69 9.20
CA ASP A 139 15.31 11.69 8.22
C ASP A 139 14.09 12.48 8.72
N PRO A 140 14.29 13.59 9.46
CA PRO A 140 13.19 14.39 9.99
C PRO A 140 12.36 15.08 8.90
N VAL A 141 12.94 15.33 7.71
CA VAL A 141 12.20 15.92 6.57
C VAL A 141 11.23 14.89 6.00
N LEU A 142 11.70 13.65 5.83
CA LEU A 142 10.85 12.54 5.42
C LEU A 142 9.75 12.27 6.44
N ALA A 143 10.06 12.30 7.73
CA ALA A 143 9.06 12.14 8.79
C ALA A 143 7.93 13.17 8.67
N ALA A 144 8.28 14.45 8.59
CA ALA A 144 7.31 15.53 8.46
C ALA A 144 6.47 15.40 7.18
N ARG A 145 7.09 15.03 6.04
CA ARG A 145 6.36 14.77 4.78
C ARG A 145 5.35 13.65 4.96
N LEU A 146 5.77 12.52 5.52
CA LEU A 146 4.92 11.34 5.69
C LEU A 146 3.76 11.59 6.65
N GLN A 147 3.98 12.34 7.73
CA GLN A 147 2.92 12.77 8.63
C GLN A 147 1.94 13.72 7.91
N ALA A 148 2.43 14.64 7.08
CA ALA A 148 1.58 15.54 6.30
C ALA A 148 0.75 14.78 5.24
N ASP A 149 1.37 13.83 4.54
CA ASP A 149 0.68 12.94 3.59
C ASP A 149 -0.35 12.06 4.29
N ALA A 150 -0.02 11.58 5.50
CA ALA A 150 -0.92 10.81 6.33
C ALA A 150 -1.97 11.66 7.03
N ALA A 151 -1.90 12.99 7.02
CA ALA A 151 -2.91 13.88 7.61
C ALA A 151 -4.19 13.90 6.75
N PHE A 152 -4.89 12.76 6.79
CA PHE A 152 -6.22 12.51 6.28
C PHE A 152 -7.17 13.59 6.83
N GLY A 153 -7.87 14.36 5.98
CA GLY A 153 -8.90 15.28 6.51
C GLY A 153 -9.25 16.57 5.77
N ARG A 154 -8.80 16.81 4.52
CA ARG A 154 -9.30 17.97 3.73
C ARG A 154 -9.88 17.64 2.35
N ARG A 155 -10.03 16.36 1.99
CA ARG A 155 -10.40 15.92 0.62
C ARG A 155 -11.38 14.73 0.55
N TRP A 156 -11.97 14.28 1.67
CA TRP A 156 -12.52 12.91 1.73
C TRP A 156 -14.00 12.87 2.12
N ASN A 157 -14.87 12.43 1.19
CA ASN A 157 -16.17 11.86 1.51
C ASN A 157 -16.04 10.32 1.62
N VAL A 158 -16.46 9.77 2.75
CA VAL A 158 -16.57 8.33 3.01
C VAL A 158 -17.96 7.90 2.56
N GLU A 159 -18.08 7.35 1.36
CA GLU A 159 -19.36 6.85 0.87
C GLU A 159 -19.48 5.34 1.14
N ALA A 160 -20.52 4.98 1.90
CA ALA A 160 -20.86 3.58 2.09
C ALA A 160 -21.39 2.99 0.78
N VAL A 161 -20.63 2.10 0.16
CA VAL A 161 -21.03 1.40 -1.07
C VAL A 161 -22.05 0.30 -0.75
N SER A 162 -22.12 -0.18 0.49
CA SER A 162 -23.19 -1.08 0.97
C SER A 162 -23.47 -0.96 2.48
N ARG A 163 -24.60 -1.54 2.92
CA ARG A 163 -24.95 -1.75 4.33
C ARG A 163 -24.08 -2.80 5.06
N THR A 164 -23.17 -3.47 4.36
CA THR A 164 -22.30 -4.54 4.86
C THR A 164 -20.82 -4.12 4.99
N GLY A 165 -20.51 -2.82 4.91
CA GLY A 165 -19.22 -2.28 5.36
C GLY A 165 -18.22 -1.91 4.25
N TYR A 166 -18.67 -1.76 3.00
CA TYR A 166 -17.81 -1.25 1.94
C TYR A 166 -17.80 0.28 1.98
N VAL A 167 -16.61 0.86 1.97
CA VAL A 167 -16.40 2.29 1.88
C VAL A 167 -15.64 2.55 0.59
N ARG A 168 -16.14 3.49 -0.21
CA ARG A 168 -15.35 4.16 -1.23
C ARG A 168 -14.99 5.54 -0.70
N LEU A 169 -13.79 5.96 -1.03
CA LEU A 169 -13.37 7.32 -0.83
C LEU A 169 -13.61 8.06 -2.15
N ALA A 170 -14.34 9.17 -2.08
CA ALA A 170 -14.64 10.01 -3.24
C ALA A 170 -13.96 11.38 -3.07
N PRO A 171 -13.35 11.93 -4.12
CA PRO A 171 -12.97 13.34 -4.14
C PRO A 171 -14.24 14.22 -4.06
N ASP A 172 -14.08 15.43 -3.52
CA ASP A 172 -15.14 16.45 -3.49
C ASP A 172 -15.58 16.91 -4.90
#